data_AF-A0A847K3U5-F1
#
_entry.id   AF-A0A847K3U5-F1
#
_cell.length_a   1.000
_cell.length_b   1.000
_cell.length_c   1.000
_cell.angle_alpha   90.00
_cell.angle_beta   90.00
_cell.angle_gamma   90.00
#
_symmetry.space_group_name_H-M   'P 1'
#
loop_
_entity.id
_entity.type
_entity.pdbx_description
1 polymer ?
#
loop_
_entity_poly.entity_id
_entity_poly.type
_entity_poly.pdbx_seq_one_letter_code
_entity_poly.pdbx_strand_id
1 'polypeptide(L)'
;MLSAVNRMRAASDFTLTVRKGRRSGNNLVVVYSYTDNTATEADLETKVGFIVGKKVGNSVTRHAVVRKMRHIMRDLVSQLDANRVVIRALPESATANSAQLRQAITTSLQKNRAFKTTSSAQNMLDTKDRDVNEE
;
A
#
# COMPACT_ATOMS: atom_id res chain seq x y z
N MET A 1 -5.47 12.07 7.23
CA MET A 1 -6.05 11.27 6.12
C MET A 1 -4.99 11.03 5.04
N LEU A 2 -5.11 9.99 4.20
CA LEU A 2 -4.21 9.75 3.05
C LEU A 2 -4.18 10.99 2.13
N SER A 3 -3.00 11.42 1.66
CA SER A 3 -2.81 12.63 0.84
C SER A 3 -3.62 12.55 -0.47
N ALA A 4 -3.83 13.67 -1.15
CA ALA A 4 -4.52 13.67 -2.45
C ALA A 4 -3.70 12.97 -3.55
N VAL A 5 -2.37 13.11 -3.51
CA VAL A 5 -1.46 12.57 -4.51
C VAL A 5 -1.35 11.04 -4.45
N ASN A 6 -1.44 10.47 -3.25
CA ASN A 6 -1.44 9.02 -3.06
C ASN A 6 -2.80 8.35 -3.31
N ARG A 7 -3.82 9.08 -3.80
CA ARG A 7 -5.15 8.49 -4.09
C ARG A 7 -5.28 8.13 -5.55
N MET A 8 -5.58 6.86 -5.82
CA MET A 8 -5.95 6.40 -7.14
C MET A 8 -7.37 6.85 -7.49
N ARG A 9 -7.55 7.51 -8.63
CA ARG A 9 -8.84 8.03 -9.10
C ARG A 9 -9.25 7.50 -10.47
N ALA A 10 -8.30 7.27 -11.38
CA ALA A 10 -8.59 6.87 -12.74
C ALA A 10 -9.01 5.39 -12.81
N ALA A 11 -10.13 5.10 -13.48
CA ALA A 11 -10.62 3.74 -13.66
C ALA A 11 -9.60 2.84 -14.41
N SER A 12 -8.84 3.42 -15.34
CA SER A 12 -7.75 2.74 -16.04
C SER A 12 -6.66 2.24 -15.09
N ASP A 13 -6.32 3.02 -14.05
CA ASP A 13 -5.33 2.62 -13.04
C ASP A 13 -5.83 1.43 -12.22
N PHE A 14 -7.12 1.42 -11.85
CA PHE A 14 -7.72 0.27 -11.17
C PHE A 14 -7.65 -0.99 -12.05
N THR A 15 -8.08 -0.88 -13.30
CA THR A 15 -8.08 -1.99 -14.26
C THR A 15 -6.66 -2.51 -14.51
N LEU A 16 -5.69 -1.62 -14.72
CA LEU A 16 -4.28 -1.96 -14.91
C LEU A 16 -3.74 -2.73 -13.71
N THR A 17 -3.93 -2.18 -12.51
CA THR A 17 -3.40 -2.77 -11.26
C THR A 17 -4.03 -4.14 -10.97
N VAL A 18 -5.33 -4.30 -11.22
CA VAL A 18 -6.01 -5.59 -11.00
C VAL A 18 -5.61 -6.62 -12.04
N ARG A 19 -5.41 -6.22 -13.30
CA ARG A 19 -5.10 -7.14 -14.40
C ARG A 19 -3.63 -7.56 -14.45
N LYS A 20 -2.71 -6.63 -14.22
CA LYS A 20 -1.25 -6.86 -14.35
C LYS A 20 -0.53 -6.96 -13.01
N GLY A 21 -1.16 -6.55 -11.91
CA GLY A 21 -0.54 -6.52 -10.60
C GLY A 21 -0.44 -7.90 -9.94
N ARG A 22 0.48 -7.99 -8.98
CA ARG A 22 0.68 -9.15 -8.11
C ARG A 22 -0.41 -9.18 -7.05
N ARG A 23 -1.11 -10.31 -6.99
CA ARG A 23 -2.26 -10.52 -6.11
C ARG A 23 -1.86 -11.28 -4.84
N SER A 24 -2.34 -10.82 -3.69
CA SER A 24 -2.32 -11.54 -2.42
C SER A 24 -3.63 -11.29 -1.67
N GLY A 25 -4.04 -12.18 -0.77
CA GLY A 25 -5.30 -12.02 -0.07
C GLY A 25 -5.40 -12.82 1.21
N ASN A 26 -6.42 -12.48 1.99
CA ASN A 26 -6.88 -13.16 3.19
C ASN A 26 -8.42 -13.06 3.25
N ASN A 27 -9.02 -13.39 4.39
CA ASN A 27 -10.47 -13.36 4.61
C ASN A 27 -11.06 -11.94 4.66
N LEU A 28 -10.27 -10.92 5.00
CA LEU A 28 -10.73 -9.52 5.07
C LEU A 28 -10.51 -8.75 3.77
N VAL A 29 -9.37 -8.96 3.11
CA VAL A 29 -8.94 -8.15 1.95
C VAL A 29 -8.21 -8.95 0.89
N VAL A 30 -8.32 -8.49 -0.35
CA VAL A 30 -7.43 -8.86 -1.46
C VAL A 30 -6.65 -7.62 -1.87
N VAL A 31 -5.34 -7.74 -1.97
CA VAL A 31 -4.43 -6.67 -2.35
C VAL A 31 -3.81 -6.99 -3.71
N TYR A 32 -3.78 -5.98 -4.57
CA TYR A 32 -3.08 -5.99 -5.85
C TYR A 32 -2.01 -4.92 -5.79
N SER A 33 -0.76 -5.26 -6.12
CA SER A 33 0.32 -4.29 -6.28
C SER A 33 0.87 -4.36 -7.70
N TYR A 34 1.13 -3.21 -8.31
CA TYR A 34 1.72 -3.12 -9.63
C TYR A 34 2.88 -2.14 -9.58
N THR A 35 4.02 -2.60 -10.07
CA THR A 35 5.23 -1.81 -10.28
C THR A 35 5.44 -1.72 -11.78
N ASP A 36 5.58 -0.50 -12.27
CA ASP A 36 5.92 -0.22 -13.66
C ASP A 36 7.42 0.03 -13.74
N ASN A 37 8.17 -0.94 -14.26
CA ASN A 37 9.63 -0.84 -14.38
C ASN A 37 10.06 0.20 -15.43
N THR A 38 9.13 0.78 -16.18
CA THR A 38 9.40 1.83 -17.17
C THR A 38 9.01 3.23 -16.68
N ALA A 39 8.44 3.33 -15.48
CA ALA A 39 8.06 4.60 -14.87
C ALA A 39 9.30 5.44 -14.51
N THR A 40 9.22 6.74 -14.73
CA THR A 40 10.27 7.69 -14.36
C THR A 40 10.19 8.07 -12.87
N GLU A 41 11.22 8.73 -12.35
CA GLU A 41 11.27 9.25 -10.97
C GLU A 41 10.01 10.09 -10.60
N ALA A 42 9.40 10.78 -11.58
CA ALA A 42 8.19 11.56 -11.39
C ALA A 42 6.91 10.71 -11.17
N ASP A 43 6.93 9.43 -11.54
CA ASP A 43 5.82 8.46 -11.38
C ASP A 43 6.00 7.56 -10.13
N LEU A 44 6.96 7.88 -9.26
CA LEU A 44 7.31 7.09 -8.08
C LEU A 44 6.29 7.17 -6.95
N GLU A 45 5.38 8.15 -6.96
CA GLU A 45 4.39 8.24 -5.89
C GLU A 45 3.36 7.12 -5.98
N THR A 46 3.37 6.24 -4.98
CA THR A 46 2.40 5.15 -4.88
C THR A 46 0.97 5.70 -4.82
N LYS A 47 0.14 5.28 -5.79
CA LYS A 47 -1.30 5.56 -5.80
C LYS A 47 -2.07 4.38 -5.22
N VAL A 48 -2.93 4.65 -4.25
CA VAL A 48 -3.74 3.65 -3.53
C VAL A 48 -5.21 3.79 -3.88
N GLY A 49 -5.81 2.69 -4.33
CA GLY A 49 -7.24 2.56 -4.62
C GLY A 49 -7.95 1.59 -3.69
N PHE A 50 -9.24 1.82 -3.43
CA PHE A 50 -10.07 0.95 -2.61
C PHE A 50 -11.30 0.48 -3.39
N ILE A 51 -11.53 -0.83 -3.42
CA ILE A 51 -12.71 -1.44 -4.04
C ILE A 51 -13.57 -2.03 -2.91
N VAL A 52 -14.77 -1.48 -2.70
CA VAL A 52 -15.70 -1.96 -1.66
C VAL A 52 -17.07 -2.22 -2.27
N GLY A 53 -17.37 -3.50 -2.50
CA GLY A 53 -18.61 -3.93 -3.15
C GLY A 53 -19.82 -3.95 -2.22
N LYS A 54 -21.03 -4.14 -2.80
CA LYS A 54 -22.30 -4.23 -2.07
C LYS A 54 -22.32 -5.34 -0.99
N LYS A 55 -21.60 -6.45 -1.21
CA LYS A 55 -21.50 -7.57 -0.26
C LYS A 55 -20.86 -7.21 1.08
N VAL A 56 -20.15 -6.08 1.18
CA VAL A 56 -19.56 -5.60 2.44
C VAL A 56 -20.61 -4.90 3.33
N GLY A 57 -21.67 -4.36 2.75
CA GLY A 57 -22.76 -3.72 3.49
C GLY A 57 -23.28 -2.45 2.83
N ASN A 58 -24.05 -1.69 3.60
CA ASN A 58 -24.64 -0.43 3.18
C ASN A 58 -23.58 0.68 2.98
N SER A 59 -24.01 1.86 2.52
CA SER A 59 -23.11 2.98 2.26
C SER A 59 -22.26 3.39 3.48
N VAL A 60 -22.85 3.39 4.67
CA VAL A 60 -22.17 3.78 5.92
C VAL A 60 -21.06 2.79 6.27
N THR A 61 -21.36 1.49 6.24
CA THR A 61 -20.39 0.43 6.49
C THR A 61 -19.24 0.50 5.48
N ARG A 62 -19.56 0.64 4.19
CA ARG A 62 -18.54 0.74 3.14
C ARG A 62 -17.64 1.96 3.34
N HIS A 63 -18.21 3.14 3.61
CA HIS A 63 -17.41 4.34 3.89
C HIS A 63 -16.58 4.22 5.17
N ALA A 64 -17.10 3.56 6.21
CA ALA A 64 -16.33 3.28 7.42
C ALA A 64 -15.11 2.40 7.11
N VAL A 65 -15.27 1.33 6.33
CA VAL A 65 -14.16 0.47 5.88
C VAL A 65 -13.15 1.26 5.07
N VAL A 66 -13.57 2.03 4.07
CA VAL A 66 -12.65 2.85 3.26
C VAL A 66 -11.92 3.88 4.13
N ARG A 67 -12.60 4.52 5.10
CA ARG A 67 -11.94 5.44 6.05
C ARG A 67 -10.86 4.71 6.86
N LYS A 68 -11.17 3.56 7.48
CA LYS A 68 -10.19 2.73 8.21
C LYS A 68 -8.98 2.38 7.33
N MET A 69 -9.23 1.89 6.12
CA MET A 69 -8.17 1.52 5.18
C MET A 69 -7.32 2.73 4.76
N ARG A 70 -7.92 3.91 4.53
CA ARG A 70 -7.18 5.15 4.25
C ARG A 70 -6.29 5.58 5.41
N HIS A 71 -6.75 5.44 6.66
CA HIS A 71 -5.93 5.74 7.83
C HIS A 71 -4.72 4.80 7.90
N ILE A 72 -4.93 3.51 7.70
CA ILE A 72 -3.84 2.52 7.68
C ILE A 72 -2.83 2.83 6.55
N MET A 73 -3.31 3.07 5.33
CA MET A 73 -2.45 3.27 4.17
C MET A 73 -1.67 4.58 4.24
N ARG A 74 -2.12 5.58 4.99
CA ARG A 74 -1.35 6.81 5.23
C ARG A 74 0.03 6.49 5.81
N ASP A 75 0.11 5.55 6.74
CA ASP A 75 1.36 5.27 7.46
C ASP A 75 2.24 4.25 6.70
N LEU A 76 1.66 3.51 5.75
CA LEU A 76 2.35 2.47 4.98
C LEU A 76 2.86 2.96 3.62
N VAL A 77 2.23 3.96 3.02
CA VAL A 77 2.46 4.32 1.60
C VAL A 77 3.91 4.71 1.29
N SER A 78 4.60 5.39 2.21
CA SER A 78 6.02 5.79 2.03
C SER A 78 6.99 4.62 2.01
N GLN A 79 6.58 3.47 2.53
CA GLN A 79 7.37 2.24 2.62
C GLN A 79 7.18 1.33 1.41
N LEU A 80 6.30 1.69 0.46
CA LEU A 80 5.98 0.87 -0.69
C LEU A 80 6.88 1.18 -1.88
N ASP A 81 7.25 0.13 -2.61
CA ASP A 81 8.01 0.20 -3.86
C ASP A 81 7.09 0.10 -5.10
N ALA A 82 5.82 -0.24 -4.88
CA ALA A 82 4.84 -0.34 -5.95
C ALA A 82 4.32 1.05 -6.36
N ASN A 83 4.24 1.33 -7.66
CA ASN A 83 3.61 2.55 -8.18
C ASN A 83 2.10 2.57 -7.92
N ARG A 84 1.46 1.40 -7.85
CA ARG A 84 0.01 1.27 -7.68
C ARG A 84 -0.36 0.15 -6.75
N VAL A 85 -1.30 0.43 -5.85
CA VAL A 85 -1.89 -0.56 -4.94
C VAL A 85 -3.40 -0.44 -4.95
N VAL A 86 -4.08 -1.58 -5.12
CA VAL A 86 -5.54 -1.66 -4.98
C VAL A 86 -5.89 -2.63 -3.87
N ILE A 87 -6.71 -2.18 -2.92
CA ILE A 87 -7.21 -2.99 -1.81
C ILE A 87 -8.70 -3.23 -2.03
N ARG A 88 -9.07 -4.49 -2.28
CA ARG A 88 -10.45 -4.95 -2.37
C ARG A 88 -10.90 -5.48 -1.01
N ALA A 89 -11.96 -4.88 -0.47
CA ALA A 89 -12.61 -5.33 0.74
C ALA A 89 -13.50 -6.57 0.47
N LEU A 90 -13.39 -7.58 1.34
CA LEU A 90 -14.27 -8.75 1.38
C LEU A 90 -15.35 -8.58 2.45
N PRO A 91 -16.44 -9.37 2.45
CA PRO A 91 -17.56 -9.19 3.37
C PRO A 91 -17.15 -9.11 4.85
N GLU A 92 -16.21 -9.94 5.29
CA GLU A 92 -15.72 -9.97 6.68
C GLU A 92 -15.02 -8.67 7.13
N SER A 93 -14.57 -7.84 6.20
CA SER A 93 -14.00 -6.52 6.53
C SER A 93 -15.00 -5.56 7.19
N ALA A 94 -16.31 -5.82 7.05
CA ALA A 94 -17.38 -4.98 7.59
C ALA A 94 -17.32 -4.85 9.12
N THR A 95 -17.01 -5.95 9.80
CA THR A 95 -16.97 -6.05 11.27
C THR A 95 -15.55 -5.97 11.83
N ALA A 96 -14.53 -6.03 10.97
CA ALA A 96 -13.14 -5.95 11.38
C ALA A 96 -12.79 -4.60 12.04
N ASN A 97 -12.04 -4.67 13.14
CA ASN A 97 -11.47 -3.49 13.76
C ASN A 97 -10.22 -3.00 12.98
N SER A 98 -9.71 -1.81 13.32
CA SER A 98 -8.59 -1.20 12.62
C SER A 98 -7.29 -2.02 12.72
N ALA A 99 -7.05 -2.70 13.85
CA ALA A 99 -5.85 -3.52 14.05
C ALA A 99 -5.89 -4.78 13.16
N GLN A 100 -7.04 -5.46 13.10
CA GLN A 100 -7.26 -6.61 12.22
C GLN A 100 -7.09 -6.22 10.75
N LEU A 101 -7.67 -5.11 10.32
CA LEU A 101 -7.49 -4.60 8.95
C LEU A 101 -6.03 -4.24 8.67
N ARG A 102 -5.33 -3.61 9.62
CA ARG A 102 -3.91 -3.27 9.46
C ARG A 102 -3.07 -4.54 9.27
N GLN A 103 -3.25 -5.53 10.14
CA GLN A 103 -2.52 -6.79 10.05
C GLN A 103 -2.79 -7.50 8.72
N ALA A 104 -4.05 -7.58 8.31
CA ALA A 104 -4.46 -8.20 7.06
C ALA A 104 -3.86 -7.50 5.83
N ILE A 105 -3.87 -6.17 5.80
CA ILE A 105 -3.27 -5.37 4.71
C ILE A 105 -1.75 -5.56 4.69
N THR A 106 -1.06 -5.39 5.81
CA THR A 106 0.40 -5.52 5.89
C THR A 106 0.87 -6.91 5.50
N THR A 107 0.22 -7.96 6.01
CA THR A 107 0.55 -9.35 5.65
C THR A 107 0.39 -9.60 4.16
N SER A 108 -0.68 -9.08 3.55
CA SER A 108 -0.88 -9.21 2.09
C SER A 108 0.15 -8.41 1.29
N LEU A 109 0.51 -7.19 1.72
CA LEU A 109 1.55 -6.38 1.08
C LEU A 109 2.95 -7.00 1.18
N GLN A 110 3.26 -7.68 2.28
CA GLN A 110 4.48 -8.48 2.41
C GLN A 110 4.47 -9.67 1.45
N LYS A 111 3.36 -10.42 1.41
CA LYS A 111 3.21 -11.59 0.53
C LYS A 111 3.37 -11.26 -0.96
N ASN A 112 2.87 -10.11 -1.41
CA ASN A 112 3.07 -9.66 -2.80
C ASN A 112 4.30 -8.76 -2.97
N ARG A 113 5.23 -8.74 -2.01
CA ARG A 113 6.48 -7.97 -1.98
C ARG A 113 6.30 -6.53 -2.47
N ALA A 114 5.27 -5.84 -1.97
CA ALA A 114 5.00 -4.44 -2.32
C ALA A 114 5.80 -3.44 -1.48
N PHE A 115 6.34 -3.88 -0.35
CA PHE A 115 7.23 -3.06 0.46
C PHE A 115 8.60 -2.92 -0.20
N LYS A 116 9.21 -1.75 -0.04
CA LYS A 116 10.64 -1.53 -0.33
C LYS A 116 11.41 -2.60 0.42
N THR A 117 12.23 -3.35 -0.31
CA THR A 117 13.21 -4.21 0.35
C THR A 117 14.19 -3.25 1.00
N THR A 118 14.10 -3.08 2.32
CA THR A 118 15.15 -2.36 3.06
C THR A 118 16.43 -3.13 2.81
N SER A 119 17.26 -2.66 1.89
CA SER A 119 18.63 -3.12 1.73
C SER A 119 19.37 -2.66 2.97
N SER A 120 19.25 -3.42 4.05
CA SER A 120 19.80 -3.14 5.38
C SER A 120 21.33 -3.35 5.43
N ALA A 121 22.04 -3.07 4.34
CA ALA A 121 23.50 -3.20 4.25
C ALA A 121 24.24 -1.93 3.80
N GLN A 122 23.58 -0.90 3.25
CA GLN A 122 24.32 0.15 2.53
C GLN A 122 24.69 1.42 3.33
N ASN A 123 24.14 1.69 4.52
CA ASN A 123 24.33 3.00 5.20
C ASN A 123 25.00 2.95 6.59
N MET A 124 25.83 1.95 6.88
CA MET A 124 26.59 1.89 8.16
C MET A 124 28.10 2.21 8.03
N LEU A 125 28.59 2.64 6.85
CA LEU A 125 30.02 2.89 6.60
C LEU A 125 30.39 4.37 6.33
N ASP A 126 29.44 5.29 6.13
CA ASP A 126 29.76 6.67 5.69
C ASP A 126 29.81 7.72 6.84
N THR A 127 30.12 7.31 8.06
CA THR A 127 30.25 8.25 9.20
C THR A 127 31.51 8.03 10.04
N LYS A 128 32.47 7.20 9.59
CA LYS A 128 33.69 6.92 10.38
C LYS A 128 34.99 7.53 9.85
N ASP A 129 34.97 8.18 8.67
CA ASP A 129 36.18 8.78 8.08
C ASP A 129 36.23 10.31 8.13
N ARG A 130 35.59 10.96 9.13
CA ARG A 130 35.70 12.43 9.33
C ARG A 130 36.52 12.88 10.55
N ASP A 131 37.04 11.97 11.36
CA ASP A 131 37.79 12.32 12.58
C ASP A 131 39.25 11.82 12.59
N VAL A 132 39.95 11.82 11.45
CA VAL A 132 41.40 11.57 11.40
C VAL A 132 42.09 12.64 10.55
N ASN A 133 42.01 13.88 10.99
CA ASN A 133 42.95 14.95 10.62
C ASN A 133 42.82 16.08 11.65
N GLU A 134 43.31 15.82 12.85
CA GLU A 134 43.75 16.86 13.80
C GLU A 134 44.62 16.18 14.86
N GLU A 135 45.87 15.85 14.49
CA GLU A 135 47.11 16.10 15.25
C GLU A 135 48.35 15.78 14.40
#